data_AF-A0A6J0NSC1-F1
#
_entry.id   AF-A0A6J0NSC1-F1
#
_cell.length_a   1.000
_cell.length_b   1.000
_cell.length_c   1.000
_cell.angle_alpha   90.00
_cell.angle_beta   90.00
_cell.angle_gamma   90.00
#
_symmetry.space_group_name_H-M   'P 1'
#
loop_
_entity.id
_entity.type
_entity.pdbx_description
1 polymer ?
#
loop_
_entity_poly.entity_id
_entity_poly.type
_entity_poly.pdbx_seq_one_letter_code
_entity_poly.pdbx_strand_id
1 'polypeptide(L)' 'MVAKEAQGQHICRQTLLNDNCDGPTCTDLCDKKWRGTGQCYRTVDRRFICLCNFIC' A
#
# COMPACT_ATOMS: atom_id res chain seq x y z
N MET A 1 -10.11 -20.97 6.55
CA MET A 1 -10.38 -19.90 7.54
C MET A 1 -10.47 -18.60 6.76
N VAL A 2 -11.69 -18.09 6.53
CA VAL A 2 -11.90 -16.78 5.91
C VAL A 2 -11.73 -15.74 7.01
N ALA A 3 -10.72 -14.88 6.87
CA ALA A 3 -10.53 -13.78 7.78
C ALA A 3 -11.78 -12.88 7.72
N LYS A 4 -12.41 -12.76 8.87
CA LYS A 4 -13.62 -11.99 9.12
C LYS A 4 -13.24 -10.51 8.98
N GLU A 5 -13.52 -9.91 7.83
CA GLU A 5 -13.44 -8.46 7.68
C GLU A 5 -14.51 -7.86 8.61
N ALA A 6 -14.05 -7.29 9.72
CA ALA A 6 -14.89 -6.52 10.62
C ALA A 6 -15.53 -5.39 9.81
N GLN A 7 -16.83 -5.13 10.01
CA GLN A 7 -17.53 -3.98 9.43
C GLN A 7 -17.01 -2.66 10.05
N GLY A 8 -15.79 -2.28 9.70
CA GLY A 8 -15.18 -0.99 9.97
C GLY A 8 -14.50 -0.54 8.68
N GLN A 9 -14.88 0.62 8.18
CA GLN A 9 -14.30 1.37 7.03
C GLN A 9 -13.62 0.51 5.95
N HIS A 10 -14.23 0.42 4.77
CA HIS A 10 -13.69 -0.36 3.66
C HIS A 10 -12.27 0.14 3.31
N ILE A 11 -11.24 -0.64 3.64
CA ILE A 11 -9.86 -0.27 3.31
C ILE A 11 -9.56 -0.77 1.90
N CYS A 12 -9.39 0.17 0.97
CA CYS A 12 -8.88 -0.08 -0.36
C CYS A 12 -7.35 -0.25 -0.30
N ARG A 13 -6.87 -1.25 -1.05
CA ARG A 13 -5.44 -1.55 -1.17
C ARG A 13 -5.03 -1.43 -2.63
N GLN A 14 -4.02 -0.60 -2.91
CA GLN A 14 -3.46 -0.46 -4.25
C GLN A 14 -1.96 -0.73 -4.25
N THR A 15 -1.50 -1.50 -5.23
CA THR A 15 -0.07 -1.79 -5.40
C THR A 15 0.48 -0.97 -6.55
N LEU A 16 1.53 -0.22 -6.29
CA LEU A 16 2.25 0.57 -7.27
C LEU A 16 3.61 -0.07 -7.51
N LEU A 17 3.93 -0.33 -8.76
CA LEU A 17 5.26 -0.77 -9.17
C LEU A 17 6.20 0.44 -9.03
N ASN A 18 7.18 0.33 -8.14
CA ASN A 18 8.21 1.35 -7.98
C ASN A 18 9.55 0.65 -7.80
N ASP A 19 10.38 0.67 -8.85
CA ASP A 19 11.70 0.04 -8.87
C ASP A 19 12.63 0.58 -7.77
N ASN A 20 12.46 1.86 -7.41
CA ASN A 20 13.14 2.53 -6.31
C ASN A 20 12.13 2.88 -5.21
N CYS A 21 11.53 1.86 -4.63
CA CYS A 21 10.61 2.05 -3.53
C CYS A 21 11.39 2.40 -2.25
N ASP A 22 11.49 3.69 -2.02
CA ASP A 22 11.86 4.27 -0.73
C ASP A 22 10.61 4.34 0.15
N GLY A 23 10.70 3.86 1.40
CA GLY A 23 9.58 3.83 2.35
C GLY A 23 8.89 5.20 2.52
N PRO A 24 9.63 6.27 2.86
CA PRO A 24 9.08 7.62 2.94
C PRO A 24 8.41 8.08 1.65
N THR A 25 9.05 7.87 0.50
CA THR A 25 8.52 8.24 -0.82
C THR A 25 7.21 7.51 -1.13
N CYS A 26 7.14 6.21 -0.81
CA CYS A 26 5.93 5.41 -0.97
C CYS A 26 4.80 5.95 -0.09
N THR A 27 5.07 6.21 1.19
CA THR A 27 4.09 6.78 2.13
C THR A 27 3.57 8.14 1.68
N ASP A 28 4.47 9.07 1.31
CA ASP A 28 4.10 10.40 0.81
C ASP A 28 3.23 10.31 -0.45
N LEU A 29 3.55 9.38 -1.36
CA LEU A 29 2.77 9.18 -2.58
C LEU A 29 1.37 8.61 -2.31
N CYS A 30 1.25 7.65 -1.38
CA CYS A 30 -0.04 7.11 -0.95
C CYS A 30 -0.88 8.16 -0.21
N ASP A 31 -0.25 8.99 0.63
CA ASP A 31 -0.89 10.10 1.34
C ASP A 31 -1.40 11.16 0.37
N LYS A 32 -0.57 11.63 -0.56
CA LYS A 32 -0.96 12.64 -1.55
C LYS A 32 -2.09 12.20 -2.47
N LYS A 33 -2.11 10.92 -2.87
CA LYS A 33 -3.14 10.41 -3.81
C LYS A 33 -4.44 10.03 -3.13
N TRP A 34 -4.35 9.36 -1.97
CA TRP A 34 -5.51 8.71 -1.36
C TRP A 34 -5.68 9.02 0.13
N ARG A 35 -4.89 9.95 0.69
CA ARG A 35 -4.80 10.18 2.14
C ARG A 35 -4.60 8.87 2.91
N GLY A 36 -3.81 7.99 2.30
CA GLY A 36 -3.53 6.65 2.78
C GLY A 36 -2.14 6.51 3.36
N THR A 37 -1.86 5.30 3.83
CA THR A 37 -0.53 4.91 4.30
C THR A 37 0.15 4.02 3.26
N GLY A 38 1.43 4.26 3.02
CA GLY A 38 2.25 3.48 2.11
C GLY A 38 3.24 2.58 2.85
N GLN A 39 3.49 1.40 2.30
CA GLN A 39 4.55 0.52 2.77
C GLN A 39 5.29 -0.09 1.61
N CYS A 40 6.60 -0.14 1.73
CA CYS A 40 7.45 -0.66 0.70
C CYS A 40 7.76 -2.14 0.92
N TYR A 41 7.52 -2.97 -0.09
CA TYR A 41 7.80 -4.40 -0.04
C TYR A 41 8.70 -4.82 -1.19
N ARG A 42 9.61 -5.75 -0.90
CA ARG A 42 10.37 -6.46 -1.92
C ARG A 42 9.67 -7.77 -2.25
N THR A 43 9.26 -7.92 -3.50
CA THR A 43 8.63 -9.14 -4.00
C THR A 43 9.66 -10.26 -4.19
N VAL A 44 9.17 -11.49 -4.33
CA VAL A 44 10.00 -12.68 -4.65
C VAL A 44 10.79 -12.52 -5.95
N ASP A 45 10.27 -11.75 -6.91
CA ASP A 45 10.96 -11.41 -8.17
C ASP A 45 12.07 -10.35 -7.99
N ARG A 46 12.44 -10.04 -6.73
CA ARG A 46 13.38 -8.98 -6.32
C ARG A 46 12.96 -7.57 -6.71
N ARG A 47 11.76 -7.38 -7.26
CA ARG A 47 11.20 -6.06 -7.57
C ARG A 47 10.65 -5.41 -6.32
N PHE A 48 10.80 -4.11 -6.25
CA PHE A 48 10.20 -3.31 -5.22
C PHE A 48 8.78 -2.87 -5.63
N ILE A 49 7.87 -2.94 -4.67
CA ILE A 49 6.49 -2.48 -4.80
C ILE A 49 6.15 -1.56 -3.64
N CYS A 50 5.40 -0.53 -3.94
CA CYS A 50 4.78 0.35 -2.96
C CYS A 50 3.33 -0.08 -2.76
N LEU A 51 2.96 -0.36 -1.52
CA LEU A 51 1.64 -0.80 -1.16
C LEU A 51 0.92 0.30 -0.38
N CYS A 52 -0.14 0.83 -0.97
CA CYS A 52 -0.96 1.84 -0.34
C CYS A 52 -2.22 1.22 0.27
N ASN A 53 -2.53 1.61 1.50
CA ASN A 53 -3.78 1.30 2.19
C ASN A 53 -4.49 2.62 2.49
N PHE A 54 -5.72 2.76 2.03
CA PHE A 54 -6.53 3.97 2.20
C PHE A 54 -7.99 3.61 2.37
N ILE A 55 -8.77 4.53 2.94
CA ILE A 55 -10.21 4.33 3.08
C ILE A 55 -10.87 4.57 1.72
N CYS A 56 -11.67 3.62 1.26
CA CYS A 56 -12.76 3.90 0.33
C CYS A 56 -14.05 4.22 1.13
#